data_AF-A0A541CGV5-F1
#
_entry.id   AF-A0A541CGV5-F1
#
_cell.length_a   1.000
_cell.length_b   1.000
_cell.length_c   1.000
_cell.angle_alpha   90.00
_cell.angle_beta   90.00
_cell.angle_gamma   90.00
#
_symmetry.space_group_name_H-M   'P 1'
#
loop_
_entity.id
_entity.type
_entity.pdbx_description
1 polymer ?
#
loop_
_entity_poly.entity_id
_entity_poly.type
_entity_poly.pdbx_seq_one_letter_code
_entity_poly.pdbx_strand_id
1 'polypeptide(L)'
;MYALLWLIDTALSIYVWVLIIAAVFSILTAFNILDTRNRLVWTVGDFLWRVTEPALRPIRNVLPNLGGIDISPLILILLLQAARIFLSTTVAPALL
;
A
#
# COMPACT_ATOMS: atom_id res chain seq x y z
N MET A 1 1.08 18.07 20.54
CA MET A 1 1.58 17.71 19.19
C MET A 1 1.90 16.21 19.06
N TYR A 2 2.48 15.56 20.08
CA TYR A 2 2.88 14.14 20.01
C TYR A 2 1.76 13.17 19.58
N ALA A 3 0.56 13.27 20.16
CA ALA A 3 -0.56 12.40 19.82
C ALA A 3 -0.97 12.49 18.33
N LEU A 4 -0.84 13.68 17.71
CA LEU A 4 -1.16 13.86 16.29
C LEU A 4 -0.11 13.18 15.40
N LEU A 5 1.18 13.33 15.72
CA LEU A 5 2.26 12.67 14.99
C LEU A 5 2.16 11.14 15.09
N TRP A 6 1.83 10.64 16.27
CA TRP A 6 1.56 9.21 16.47
C TRP A 6 0.36 8.72 15.65
N LEU A 7 -0.73 9.49 15.60
CA LEU A 7 -1.91 9.15 14.80
C LEU A 7 -1.57 9.09 13.30
N ILE A 8 -0.79 10.04 12.81
CA ILE A 8 -0.33 10.07 11.41
C ILE A 8 0.56 8.87 11.10
N ASP A 9 1.57 8.58 11.94
CA ASP A 9 2.43 7.41 11.74
C ASP A 9 1.63 6.10 11.76
N THR A 10 0.66 6.00 12.67
CA THR A 10 -0.23 4.84 12.76
C THR A 10 -1.07 4.68 11.50
N ALA A 11 -1.64 5.77 10.96
CA ALA A 11 -2.40 5.74 9.72
C ALA A 11 -1.54 5.30 8.52
N LEU A 12 -0.31 5.82 8.42
CA LEU A 12 0.65 5.40 7.38
C LEU A 12 1.01 3.92 7.53
N SER A 13 1.24 3.45 8.76
CA SER A 13 1.53 2.05 9.06
C SER A 13 0.38 1.12 8.65
N ILE A 14 -0.87 1.47 8.98
CA ILE A 14 -2.06 0.70 8.57
C ILE A 14 -2.14 0.65 7.04
N TYR A 15 -1.92 1.77 6.36
CA TYR A 15 -1.97 1.81 4.90
C TYR A 15 -0.87 0.95 4.25
N VAL A 16 0.33 0.92 4.82
CA VAL A 16 1.41 -0.02 4.39
C VAL A 16 0.96 -1.47 4.52
N TRP A 17 0.32 -1.85 5.64
CA TRP A 17 -0.23 -3.20 5.79
C TRP A 17 -1.31 -3.54 4.77
N VAL A 18 -2.20 -2.60 4.47
CA VAL A 18 -3.22 -2.78 3.41
C VAL A 18 -2.55 -3.02 2.06
N LEU A 19 -1.48 -2.28 1.72
CA LEU A 19 -0.71 -2.50 0.48
C LEU A 19 -0.04 -3.87 0.44
N ILE A 20 0.52 -4.33 1.57
CA ILE A 20 1.11 -5.68 1.66
C ILE A 20 0.03 -6.74 1.43
N ILE A 21 -1.12 -6.61 2.09
CA ILE A 21 -2.25 -7.53 1.91
C ILE A 21 -2.73 -7.52 0.46
N ALA A 22 -2.85 -6.34 -0.17
CA ALA A 22 -3.24 -6.21 -1.57
C ALA A 22 -2.22 -6.88 -2.52
N ALA A 23 -0.92 -6.69 -2.28
CA ALA A 23 0.13 -7.31 -3.08
C ALA A 23 0.12 -8.84 -2.95
N VAL A 24 0.01 -9.35 -1.72
CA VAL A 24 -0.13 -10.79 -1.46
C VAL A 24 -1.40 -11.34 -2.11
N PHE A 25 -2.54 -10.65 -1.95
CA PHE A 25 -3.81 -11.05 -2.56
C PHE A 25 -3.68 -11.14 -4.09
N SER A 26 -3.06 -10.14 -4.72
CA SER A 26 -2.79 -10.12 -6.16
C SER A 26 -1.96 -11.34 -6.58
N ILE A 27 -0.87 -11.65 -5.86
CA ILE A 27 -0.03 -12.82 -6.12
C ILE A 27 -0.84 -14.12 -5.99
N LEU A 28 -1.61 -14.27 -4.92
CA LEU A 28 -2.43 -15.46 -4.69
C LEU A 28 -3.49 -15.65 -5.78
N THR A 29 -4.10 -14.58 -6.28
CA THR A 29 -5.03 -14.66 -7.42
C THR A 29 -4.32 -14.97 -8.74
N ALA A 30 -3.12 -14.42 -8.97
CA ALA A 30 -2.35 -14.64 -10.19
C ALA A 30 -1.88 -16.09 -10.34
N PHE A 31 -1.55 -16.74 -9.22
CA PHE A 31 -1.18 -18.16 -9.18
C PHE A 31 -2.38 -19.12 -9.04
N ASN A 32 -3.62 -18.63 -9.23
CA ASN A 32 -4.86 -19.41 -9.09
C ASN A 32 -5.01 -20.10 -7.71
N ILE A 33 -4.39 -19.55 -6.67
CA ILE A 33 -4.54 -20.04 -5.28
C ILE A 33 -5.89 -19.58 -4.71
N LEU A 34 -6.30 -18.36 -5.05
CA LEU A 34 -7.61 -17.80 -4.70
C LEU A 34 -8.53 -17.77 -5.92
N ASP A 35 -9.72 -18.38 -5.79
CA ASP A 35 -10.73 -18.38 -6.84
C ASP A 35 -11.63 -17.13 -6.73
N THR A 36 -11.47 -16.20 -7.66
CA THR A 36 -12.24 -14.95 -7.74
C THR A 36 -13.71 -15.16 -8.14
N ARG A 37 -14.12 -16.37 -8.54
CA ARG A 37 -15.54 -16.71 -8.72
C ARG A 37 -16.27 -16.80 -7.38
N ASN A 38 -15.55 -17.02 -6.29
CA ASN A 38 -16.13 -16.93 -4.95
C ASN A 38 -16.41 -15.45 -4.61
N ARG A 39 -17.68 -15.14 -4.30
CA ARG A 39 -18.12 -13.78 -3.97
C ARG A 39 -17.32 -13.13 -2.84
N LEU A 40 -16.90 -13.89 -1.83
CA LEU A 40 -16.11 -13.36 -0.72
C LEU A 40 -14.72 -12.92 -1.19
N VAL A 41 -14.04 -13.78 -1.96
CA VAL A 41 -12.72 -13.48 -2.52
C VAL A 41 -12.81 -12.25 -3.43
N TRP A 42 -13.79 -12.21 -4.32
CA TRP A 42 -14.02 -11.05 -5.19
C TRP A 42 -14.25 -9.76 -4.40
N THR A 43 -15.07 -9.81 -3.35
CA THR A 43 -15.40 -8.62 -2.54
C THR A 43 -14.17 -8.08 -1.81
N VAL A 44 -13.33 -8.97 -1.25
CA VAL A 44 -12.07 -8.57 -0.60
C VAL A 44 -11.10 -7.99 -1.62
N GLY A 45 -10.96 -8.62 -2.79
CA GLY A 45 -10.11 -8.12 -3.87
C GLY A 45 -10.52 -6.75 -4.38
N ASP A 46 -11.82 -6.54 -4.64
CA ASP A 46 -12.38 -5.27 -5.08
C ASP A 46 -12.19 -4.17 -4.02
N PHE A 47 -12.37 -4.50 -2.74
CA PHE A 47 -12.09 -3.57 -1.64
C PHE A 47 -10.60 -3.15 -1.61
N LEU A 48 -9.68 -4.12 -1.63
CA LEU A 48 -8.24 -3.86 -1.63
C LEU A 48 -7.82 -3.02 -2.83
N TRP A 49 -8.35 -3.34 -4.02
CA TRP A 49 -8.13 -2.56 -5.23
C TRP A 49 -8.61 -1.12 -5.06
N ARG A 50 -9.86 -0.89 -4.66
CA ARG A 50 -10.42 0.46 -4.51
C ARG A 50 -9.65 1.33 -3.52
N VAL A 51 -9.18 0.74 -2.42
CA VAL A 51 -8.43 1.47 -1.39
C VAL A 51 -7.03 1.83 -1.86
N THR A 52 -6.38 0.96 -2.62
CA THR A 52 -4.96 1.13 -3.01
C THR A 52 -4.78 1.81 -4.37
N GLU A 53 -5.75 1.70 -5.28
CA GLU A 53 -5.67 2.21 -6.65
C GLU A 53 -5.37 3.71 -6.76
N PRO A 54 -5.95 4.62 -5.94
CA PRO A 54 -5.65 6.05 -6.06
C PRO A 54 -4.16 6.38 -5.88
N ALA A 55 -3.45 5.61 -5.04
CA ALA A 55 -2.02 5.81 -4.81
C ALA A 55 -1.13 4.96 -5.74
N LEU A 56 -1.60 3.78 -6.15
CA LEU A 56 -0.85 2.89 -7.06
C LEU A 56 -0.93 3.36 -8.52
N ARG A 57 -2.07 3.89 -8.97
CA ARG A 57 -2.29 4.31 -10.37
C ARG A 57 -1.24 5.31 -10.88
N PRO A 58 -0.89 6.37 -10.14
CA PRO A 58 0.15 7.30 -10.59
C PRO A 58 1.51 6.62 -10.75
N ILE A 59 1.85 5.67 -9.87
CA ILE A 59 3.13 4.93 -9.93
C ILE A 59 3.14 4.01 -11.14
N ARG A 60 2.06 3.26 -11.38
CA ARG A 60 1.94 2.38 -12.55
C ARG A 60 2.04 3.14 -13.87
N ASN A 61 1.53 4.36 -13.93
CA ASN A 61 1.62 5.20 -15.14
C ASN A 61 3.04 5.67 -15.45
N VAL A 62 3.94 5.67 -14.47
CA VAL A 62 5.35 6.06 -14.65
C VAL A 62 6.24 4.85 -14.94
N LEU A 63 5.84 3.66 -14.48
CA LEU A 63 6.64 2.45 -14.67
C LEU A 63 6.53 1.91 -16.10
N PRO A 64 7.63 1.39 -16.67
CA PRO A 64 7.57 0.63 -17.91
C PRO A 64 6.75 -0.66 -17.70
N ASN A 65 6.25 -1.26 -18.77
CA ASN A 65 5.51 -2.53 -18.68
C ASN A 65 6.47 -3.67 -18.28
N LEU A 66 6.37 -4.18 -17.05
CA LEU A 66 7.26 -5.18 -16.46
C LEU A 66 6.79 -6.63 -16.68
N GLY A 67 6.07 -6.92 -17.76
CA GLY A 67 5.70 -8.30 -18.10
C GLY A 67 4.66 -8.92 -17.17
N GLY A 68 3.69 -8.12 -16.70
CA GLY A 68 2.53 -8.58 -15.95
C GLY A 68 2.71 -8.67 -14.43
N ILE A 69 3.92 -8.43 -13.90
CA ILE A 69 4.15 -8.31 -12.45
C ILE A 69 4.05 -6.83 -12.06
N ASP A 70 3.11 -6.53 -11.16
CA ASP A 70 2.95 -5.19 -10.63
C ASP A 70 3.92 -4.90 -9.48
N ILE A 71 4.97 -4.13 -9.76
CA ILE A 71 5.95 -3.69 -8.74
C ILE A 71 5.50 -2.38 -8.05
N SER A 72 4.42 -1.74 -8.51
CA SER A 72 3.96 -0.49 -7.90
C SER A 72 3.68 -0.55 -6.39
N PRO A 73 3.17 -1.66 -5.80
CA PRO A 73 2.99 -1.75 -4.35
C PRO A 73 4.31 -1.66 -3.60
N LEU A 74 5.37 -2.29 -4.11
CA LEU A 74 6.69 -2.24 -3.47
C LEU A 74 7.23 -0.81 -3.46
N ILE A 75 7.13 -0.11 -4.58
CA ILE A 75 7.58 1.28 -4.69
C ILE A 75 6.79 2.18 -3.75
N LEU A 76 5.46 2.03 -3.70
CA LEU A 76 4.64 2.82 -2.79
C LEU A 76 4.97 2.56 -1.31
N ILE A 77 5.19 1.30 -0.94
CA ILE A 77 5.63 0.93 0.42
C ILE A 77 6.95 1.61 0.77
N LEU A 78 7.93 1.59 -0.13
CA LEU A 78 9.22 2.26 0.09
C LEU A 78 9.06 3.77 0.28
N LEU A 79 8.23 4.43 -0.53
CA LEU A 79 7.94 5.86 -0.39
C LEU A 79 7.24 6.19 0.93
N LEU A 80 6.28 5.37 1.36
CA LEU A 80 5.60 5.55 2.64
C LEU A 80 6.56 5.34 3.83
N GLN A 81 7.43 4.34 3.76
CA GLN A 81 8.44 4.10 4.79
C GLN A 81 9.44 5.27 4.87
N ALA A 82 9.87 5.81 3.73
CA ALA A 82 10.69 7.01 3.69
C ALA A 82 9.97 8.21 4.32
N ALA A 83 8.68 8.40 4.02
CA ALA A 83 7.86 9.45 4.62
C ALA A 83 7.74 9.30 6.14
N ARG A 84 7.59 8.07 6.66
CA ARG A 84 7.55 7.79 8.10
C ARG A 84 8.89 8.07 8.78
N ILE A 85 10.00 7.70 8.15
CA ILE A 85 11.35 8.04 8.65
C ILE A 85 11.53 9.55 8.69
N PHE A 86 11.13 10.26 7.65
CA PHE A 86 11.19 11.73 7.61
C PHE A 86 10.32 12.35 8.72
N LEU A 87 9.11 11.84 8.90
CA LEU A 87 8.20 12.30 9.96
C LEU A 87 8.80 12.12 11.35
N SER A 88 9.44 10.98 11.63
CA SER A 88 9.98 10.67 12.96
C SER A 88 11.32 11.33 13.25
N THR A 89 12.19 11.44 12.25
CA THR A 89 13.56 11.95 12.44
C THR A 89 13.69 13.45 12.23
N THR A 90 12.85 14.04 11.37
CA THR A 90 12.97 15.45 10.98
C THR A 90 11.81 16.27 11.52
N VAL A 91 10.56 15.84 11.29
CA VAL A 91 9.38 16.63 11.66
C VAL A 91 9.10 16.58 13.15
N ALA A 92 9.10 15.39 13.76
CA ALA A 92 8.78 15.23 15.17
C ALA A 92 9.72 16.02 16.10
N PRO A 93 11.06 15.98 15.94
CA PRO A 93 11.96 16.77 16.78
C PRO A 93 11.90 18.27 16.52
N ALA A 94 11.46 18.70 15.33
CA ALA A 94 11.31 20.12 15.02
C ALA A 94 10.02 20.74 15.59
N LEU A 95 9.00 19.91 15.87
CA LEU A 95 7.68 20.34 16.33
C LEU A 95 7.41 20.06 17.83
N LEU A 96 8.30 19.33 18.50
CA LEU A 96 8.22 18.93 19.91
C LEU A 96 9.37 19.54 20.70
#